data_AF-A0A8T0XST7-F1
#
_entry.id   AF-A0A8T0XST7-F1
#
_cell.length_a   1.000
_cell.length_b   1.000
_cell.length_c   1.000
_cell.angle_alpha   90.00
_cell.angle_beta   90.00
_cell.angle_gamma   90.00
#
_symmetry.space_group_name_H-M   'P 1'
#
loop_
_entity.id
_entity.type
_entity.pdbx_description
1 polymer ?
#
loop_
_entity_poly.entity_id
_entity_poly.type
_entity_poly.pdbx_seq_one_letter_code
_entity_poly.pdbx_strand_id
1 'polypeptide(L)' 'MVKLFCAIVGDAGSAFPVDIDAGQSVGDLKDAIKAKKPNKITCDADELQLFLAKKADGAWLQDDDPDEGDVDN' A
#
# COMPACT_ATOMS: atom_id res chain seq x y z
N MET A 1 -8.82 2.43 15.64
CA MET A 1 -9.29 2.12 14.27
C MET A 1 -9.02 3.28 13.32
N VAL A 2 -8.16 3.03 12.33
CA VAL A 2 -7.76 3.90 11.22
C VAL A 2 -8.18 3.19 9.94
N LYS A 3 -8.69 3.94 8.97
CA LYS A 3 -9.04 3.42 7.65
C LYS A 3 -8.01 3.93 6.63
N LEU A 4 -7.25 3.01 6.07
CA LEU A 4 -6.29 3.28 5.01
C LEU A 4 -6.91 2.91 3.66
N PHE A 5 -6.54 3.66 2.63
CA PHE A 5 -6.84 3.29 1.25
C PHE A 5 -5.54 2.82 0.59
N CYS A 6 -5.58 1.59 0.09
CA CYS A 6 -4.46 0.95 -0.59
C CYS A 6 -4.82 0.78 -2.07
N ALA A 7 -3.82 0.84 -2.93
CA ALA A 7 -3.92 0.49 -4.35
C ALA A 7 -2.79 -0.48 -4.70
N ILE A 8 -3.01 -1.30 -5.71
CA ILE A 8 -1.98 -2.17 -6.30
C ILE A 8 -1.35 -1.39 -7.45
N VAL A 9 -0.04 -1.17 -7.36
CA VAL A 9 0.73 -0.48 -8.41
C VAL A 9 0.53 -1.18 -9.75
N GLY A 10 0.21 -0.42 -10.79
CA GLY A 10 -0.04 -0.93 -12.13
C GLY A 10 -1.39 -1.61 -12.36
N ASP A 11 -2.28 -1.69 -11.35
CA ASP A 11 -3.67 -2.19 -11.49
C ASP A 11 -4.63 -1.01 -11.36
N ALA A 12 -4.94 -0.35 -12.49
CA ALA A 12 -5.78 0.84 -12.52
C ALA A 12 -7.15 0.59 -11.86
N GLY A 13 -7.55 1.48 -10.95
CA GLY A 13 -8.82 1.36 -10.23
C GLY A 13 -8.83 0.24 -9.17
N SER A 14 -7.68 -0.31 -8.78
CA SER A 14 -7.58 -1.35 -7.76
C SER A 14 -7.85 -0.89 -6.34
N ALA A 15 -8.01 0.43 -6.10
CA ALA A 15 -8.11 1.04 -4.78
C ALA A 15 -9.14 0.35 -3.87
N PHE A 16 -8.73 0.03 -2.64
CA PHE A 16 -9.55 -0.69 -1.67
C PHE A 16 -9.26 -0.23 -0.24
N PRO A 17 -10.28 -0.20 0.64
CA PRO A 17 -10.10 0.15 2.04
C PRO A 17 -9.54 -1.01 2.86
N VAL A 18 -8.66 -0.68 3.78
CA VAL A 18 -8.12 -1.57 4.82
C VAL A 18 -8.32 -0.90 6.17
N ASP A 19 -8.96 -1.61 7.09
CA ASP A 19 -9.16 -1.15 8.47
C ASP A 19 -8.05 -1.75 9.34
N ILE A 20 -7.40 -0.90 10.15
CA ILE A 20 -6.32 -1.30 11.05
C ILE A 20 -6.41 -0.49 12.35
N ASP A 21 -5.98 -1.05 13.48
CA ASP A 21 -5.87 -0.32 14.73
C ASP A 21 -4.53 0.42 14.88
N ALA A 22 -4.54 1.56 15.57
CA ALA A 22 -3.38 2.45 15.67
C ALA A 22 -2.18 1.82 16.42
N GLY A 23 -2.41 0.75 17.19
CA GLY A 23 -1.36 0.00 17.86
C GLY A 23 -0.84 -1.21 17.07
N GLN A 24 -1.41 -1.50 15.88
CA GLN A 24 -0.96 -2.60 15.05
C GLN A 24 0.27 -2.22 14.23
N SER A 25 1.08 -3.22 13.91
CA SER A 25 2.33 -3.08 13.20
C SER A 25 2.13 -3.02 11.67
N VAL A 26 3.20 -2.72 10.95
CA VAL A 26 3.23 -2.84 9.49
C VAL A 26 3.06 -4.30 9.04
N GLY A 27 3.45 -5.29 9.86
CA GLY A 27 3.19 -6.70 9.58
C GLY A 27 1.69 -7.00 9.56
N ASP A 28 0.96 -6.53 10.59
CA ASP A 28 -0.50 -6.65 10.65
C ASP A 28 -1.18 -5.97 9.45
N LEU A 29 -0.64 -4.82 9.00
CA LEU A 29 -1.13 -4.14 7.80
C LEU A 29 -0.97 -4.99 6.54
N LYS A 30 0.20 -5.61 6.36
CA LYS A 30 0.48 -6.50 5.23
C LYS A 30 -0.47 -7.71 5.21
N ASP A 31 -0.72 -8.31 6.36
CA ASP A 31 -1.68 -9.41 6.51
C ASP A 31 -3.11 -8.96 6.14
N ALA A 32 -3.54 -7.80 6.63
CA ALA A 32 -4.86 -7.25 6.33
C ALA A 32 -5.04 -6.92 4.83
N ILE A 33 -3.99 -6.42 4.17
CA ILE A 33 -3.97 -6.17 2.73
C ILE A 33 -4.13 -7.48 1.95
N LYS A 34 -3.31 -8.50 2.25
CA LYS A 34 -3.39 -9.82 1.60
C LYS A 34 -4.78 -10.43 1.78
N ALA A 35 -5.35 -10.37 2.98
CA ALA A 35 -6.68 -10.89 3.29
C ALA A 35 -7.81 -10.22 2.48
N LYS A 36 -7.65 -8.94 2.06
CA LYS A 36 -8.66 -8.25 1.25
C LYS A 36 -8.67 -8.65 -0.22
N LYS A 37 -7.54 -9.09 -0.76
CA LYS A 37 -7.39 -9.40 -2.19
C LYS A 37 -6.65 -10.74 -2.42
N PRO A 38 -7.08 -11.86 -1.80
CA PRO A 38 -6.32 -13.12 -1.81
C PRO A 38 -6.13 -13.73 -3.21
N ASN A 39 -7.01 -13.43 -4.16
CA ASN A 39 -6.89 -13.90 -5.54
C ASN A 39 -5.92 -13.07 -6.39
N LYS A 40 -5.63 -11.83 -5.97
CA LYS A 40 -4.71 -10.90 -6.66
C LYS A 40 -3.34 -10.87 -5.99
N ILE A 41 -3.31 -10.99 -4.66
CA ILE A 41 -2.11 -11.01 -3.83
C ILE A 41 -1.90 -12.46 -3.35
N THR A 42 -1.09 -13.21 -4.09
CA THR A 42 -0.85 -14.63 -3.83
C THR A 42 0.47 -14.90 -3.10
N CYS A 43 1.37 -13.92 -3.03
CA CYS A 43 2.63 -13.99 -2.28
C CYS A 43 2.39 -13.99 -0.76
N ASP A 44 3.44 -14.26 0.01
CA ASP A 44 3.38 -14.12 1.46
C ASP A 44 3.31 -12.67 1.90
N ALA A 45 2.68 -12.43 3.06
CA ALA A 45 2.37 -11.06 3.48
C ALA A 45 3.65 -10.26 3.72
N ASP A 46 4.70 -10.90 4.26
CA ASP A 46 6.01 -10.31 4.49
C ASP A 46 6.71 -9.89 3.19
N GLU A 47 6.45 -10.58 2.08
CA GLU A 47 6.95 -10.26 0.74
C GLU A 47 6.32 -8.99 0.13
N LEU A 48 5.21 -8.49 0.68
CA LEU A 48 4.63 -7.23 0.22
C LEU A 48 5.54 -6.04 0.49
N GLN A 49 5.78 -5.22 -0.53
CA GLN A 49 6.39 -3.90 -0.39
C GLN A 49 5.29 -2.84 -0.39
N LEU A 50 5.29 -1.99 0.64
CA LEU A 50 4.30 -0.93 0.80
C LEU A 50 4.97 0.41 0.54
N PHE A 51 4.32 1.23 -0.27
CA PHE A 51 4.78 2.56 -0.63
C PHE A 51 3.76 3.61 -0.17
N LEU A 52 4.24 4.79 0.19
CA LEU A 52 3.38 5.92 0.49
C LEU A 52 2.77 6.43 -0.81
N ALA A 53 1.50 6.13 -1.00
CA ALA A 53 0.78 6.50 -2.21
C ALA A 53 0.58 8.02 -2.37
N LYS A 54 0.96 8.84 -1.39
CA LYS A 54 0.87 10.30 -1.44
C LYS A 54 2.28 10.89 -1.30
N LYS A 55 2.71 11.66 -2.30
CA LYS A 55 3.96 12.45 -2.30
C LYS A 55 3.90 13.59 -1.27
N ALA A 56 5.04 14.19 -0.95
CA ALA A 56 5.14 15.26 0.02
C ALA A 56 4.31 16.52 -0.36
N ASP A 57 4.11 16.77 -1.65
CA ASP A 57 3.26 17.83 -2.20
C ASP A 57 1.75 17.51 -2.12
N GLY A 58 1.42 16.30 -1.70
CA GLY A 58 0.08 15.79 -1.57
C GLY A 58 -0.54 15.19 -2.83
N ALA A 59 0.22 15.06 -3.92
CA ALA A 59 -0.19 14.31 -5.10
C ALA A 59 -0.16 12.80 -4.84
N TRP A 60 -1.01 12.04 -5.52
CA TRP A 60 -0.92 10.58 -5.48
C TRP A 60 0.23 10.08 -6.38
N LEU A 61 0.88 8.99 -6.00
CA LEU A 61 1.76 8.24 -6.90
C LEU A 61 0.94 7.82 -8.12
N GLN A 62 1.44 8.16 -9.31
CA GLN A 62 0.84 7.68 -10.55
C GLN A 62 1.22 6.21 -10.76
N ASP A 63 0.33 5.44 -11.38
CA ASP A 63 0.53 3.99 -11.56
C ASP A 63 1.83 3.63 -12.33
N ASP A 64 2.34 4.57 -13.13
CA ASP A 64 3.53 4.43 -13.98
C ASP A 64 4.77 5.22 -13.49
N ASP A 65 4.67 5.94 -12.37
CA ASP A 65 5.83 6.69 -11.83
C ASP A 65 6.82 5.69 -11.19
N PRO A 66 8.09 5.64 -11.63
CA PRO A 66 9.11 4.91 -10.88
C PRO A 66 9.23 5.53 -9.50
N ASP A 67 9.33 4.66 -8.50
CA ASP A 67 9.45 5.04 -7.09
C ASP A 67 10.63 6.03 -6.95
N GLU A 68 10.33 7.32 -6.75
CA GLU A 68 11.33 8.36 -6.49
C GLU A 68 11.83 8.18 -5.05
N GLY A 69 12.65 7.14 -4.86
CA GLY A 69 13.42 6.95 -3.66
C GLY A 69 14.45 8.08 -3.54
N ASP A 70 14.22 8.96 -2.57
CA ASP A 70 15.17 9.86 -1.91
C ASP A 70 16.28 10.45 -2.79
N VAL A 71 16.00 11.59 -3.42
CA VAL A 71 17.02 12.54 -3.89
C VAL A 71 17.47 13.46 -2.75
N ASP A 72 18.25 12.94 -1.81
CA ASP A 72 19.01 13.78 -0.87
C ASP A 72 20.43 13.22 -0.65
N ASN A 73 21.37 13.67 -1.50
CA ASN A 73 22.77 13.93 -1.11
C ASN A 73 23.41 15.01 -1.99
#